data_AF-A0A350NMX1-F1
#
_entry.id   AF-A0A350NMX1-F1
#
_cell.length_a   1.000
_cell.length_b   1.000
_cell.length_c   1.000
_cell.angle_alpha   90.00
_cell.angle_beta   90.00
_cell.angle_gamma   90.00
#
_symmetry.space_group_name_H-M   'P 1'
#
loop_
_entity.id
_entity.type
_entity.pdbx_description
1 polymer ?
#
loop_
_entity_poly.entity_id
_entity_poly.type
_entity_poly.pdbx_seq_one_letter_code
_entity_poly.pdbx_strand_id
1 'polypeptide(L)'
;AEDYREGRSTVEYPELIADDGAAKTFFGSINIGVKKAAGVPLDNKLKEPLGQLALAAKSIVADNAKRDWRDNVVVHRNIKKHLDDLLFDFMEDNNLKWSLETIDIVIDEILMAAKRVY
;
A
#
# COMPACT_ATOMS: atom_id res chain seq x y z
N ALA A 1 15.51 36.13 -3.66
CA ALA A 1 15.77 34.88 -4.42
C ALA A 1 14.59 33.97 -4.15
N GLU A 2 13.51 34.27 -4.86
CA GLU A 2 12.34 33.41 -4.98
C GLU A 2 12.64 32.40 -6.09
N ASP A 3 11.90 31.29 -6.06
CA ASP A 3 11.85 30.19 -7.02
C ASP A 3 12.77 28.98 -6.77
N TYR A 4 12.17 27.81 -6.95
CA TYR A 4 12.69 26.44 -6.82
C TYR A 4 12.80 25.80 -5.43
N ARG A 5 11.65 25.34 -4.90
CA ARG A 5 11.52 24.01 -4.24
C ARG A 5 10.06 23.57 -4.02
N GLU A 6 9.13 23.96 -4.89
CA GLU A 6 7.84 23.27 -5.00
C GLU A 6 8.07 21.98 -5.79
N GLY A 7 8.00 20.82 -5.13
CA GLY A 7 8.09 19.53 -5.83
C GLY A 7 8.47 18.31 -4.99
N ARG A 8 8.90 18.47 -3.74
CA ARG A 8 8.80 17.37 -2.77
C ARG A 8 7.47 17.51 -2.08
N SER A 9 6.46 16.76 -2.53
CA SER A 9 5.35 16.42 -1.65
C SER A 9 5.99 15.83 -0.39
N THR A 10 6.06 16.60 0.70
CA THR A 10 6.44 16.07 2.00
C THR A 10 5.28 15.17 2.38
N VAL A 11 5.29 13.94 1.87
CA VAL A 11 4.30 12.93 2.24
C VAL A 11 4.46 12.78 3.74
N GLU A 12 3.51 13.32 4.48
CA GLU A 12 3.53 13.23 5.92
C GLU A 12 3.12 11.81 6.30
N TYR A 13 4.11 11.01 6.64
CA TYR A 13 3.87 9.64 7.10
C TYR A 13 3.32 9.63 8.53
N PRO A 14 2.50 8.64 8.90
CA PRO A 14 2.16 8.40 10.30
C PRO A 14 3.41 7.99 11.10
N GLU A 15 3.43 8.31 12.40
CA GLU A 15 4.61 8.09 13.26
C GLU A 15 5.03 6.61 13.28
N LEU A 16 4.06 5.70 13.23
CA LEU A 16 4.26 4.26 13.28
C LEU A 16 5.07 3.69 12.09
N ILE A 17 5.18 4.41 10.96
CA ILE A 17 6.06 4.02 9.82
C ILE A 17 7.17 5.04 9.56
N ALA A 18 7.35 6.02 10.44
CA ALA A 18 8.27 7.14 10.21
C ALA A 18 9.73 6.70 10.02
N ASP A 19 10.13 5.54 10.54
CA ASP A 19 11.49 4.97 10.36
C ASP A 19 11.52 3.72 9.45
N ASP A 20 10.37 3.29 8.91
CA ASP A 20 10.28 2.04 8.13
C ASP A 20 10.16 2.31 6.62
N GLY A 21 11.30 2.23 5.92
CA GLY A 21 11.36 2.52 4.48
C GLY A 21 10.50 1.58 3.61
N ALA A 22 10.37 0.31 4.00
CA ALA A 22 9.53 -0.64 3.29
C ALA A 22 8.05 -0.28 3.50
N ALA A 23 7.64 -0.03 4.74
CA ALA A 23 6.28 0.36 5.05
C ALA A 23 5.89 1.69 4.40
N LYS A 24 6.78 2.69 4.35
CA LYS A 24 6.56 3.93 3.59
C LYS A 24 6.32 3.67 2.10
N THR A 25 7.08 2.73 1.53
CA THR A 25 6.91 2.31 0.14
C THR A 25 5.51 1.71 -0.07
N PHE A 26 5.07 0.79 0.79
CA PHE A 26 3.73 0.21 0.74
C PHE A 26 2.63 1.26 0.96
N PHE A 27 2.79 2.16 1.92
CA PHE A 27 1.87 3.28 2.16
C PHE A 27 1.68 4.13 0.90
N GLY A 28 2.77 4.50 0.23
CA GLY A 28 2.72 5.23 -1.04
C GLY A 28 1.99 4.43 -2.14
N SER A 29 2.24 3.12 -2.20
CA SER A 29 1.61 2.22 -3.19
C SER A 29 0.09 2.16 -3.04
N ILE A 30 -0.39 2.04 -1.80
CA ILE A 30 -1.82 2.03 -1.48
C ILE A 30 -2.47 3.36 -1.89
N ASN A 31 -1.84 4.49 -1.54
CA ASN A 31 -2.32 5.82 -1.93
C ASN A 31 -2.38 5.99 -3.46
N ILE A 32 -1.37 5.50 -4.18
CA ILE A 32 -1.35 5.53 -5.64
C ILE A 32 -2.48 4.67 -6.21
N GLY A 33 -2.66 3.45 -5.70
CA GLY A 33 -3.70 2.52 -6.17
C GLY A 33 -5.10 3.09 -5.99
N VAL A 34 -5.41 3.63 -4.81
CA VAL A 34 -6.72 4.26 -4.57
C VAL A 34 -6.90 5.50 -5.43
N LYS A 35 -5.88 6.36 -5.55
CA LYS A 35 -5.97 7.55 -6.41
C LYS A 35 -6.19 7.19 -7.89
N LYS A 36 -5.56 6.11 -8.37
CA LYS A 36 -5.75 5.59 -9.74
C LYS A 36 -7.18 5.13 -9.98
N ALA A 37 -7.77 4.42 -9.01
CA ALA A 37 -9.11 3.84 -9.16
C ALA A 37 -10.24 4.84 -8.89
N ALA A 38 -10.15 5.59 -7.79
CA ALA A 38 -11.19 6.52 -7.34
C ALA A 38 -11.04 7.94 -7.89
N GLY A 39 -9.91 8.27 -8.51
CA GLY A 39 -9.59 9.61 -9.01
C GLY A 39 -9.32 10.66 -7.92
N VAL A 40 -9.51 10.31 -6.65
CA VAL A 40 -9.32 11.19 -5.49
C VAL A 40 -8.31 10.58 -4.50
N PRO A 41 -7.52 11.41 -3.81
CA PRO A 41 -6.66 10.92 -2.73
C PRO A 41 -7.48 10.42 -1.55
N LEU A 42 -6.88 9.56 -0.72
CA LEU A 42 -7.45 9.12 0.53
C LEU A 42 -7.57 10.29 1.53
N ASP A 43 -8.62 10.26 2.35
CA ASP A 43 -8.84 11.27 3.38
C ASP A 43 -7.70 11.25 4.41
N ASN A 44 -7.23 12.43 4.84
CA ASN A 44 -6.13 12.54 5.79
C ASN A 44 -6.44 11.90 7.15
N LYS A 45 -7.72 11.73 7.50
CA LYS A 45 -8.15 10.99 8.70
C LYS A 45 -7.74 9.52 8.66
N LEU A 46 -7.57 8.96 7.46
CA LEU A 46 -7.11 7.58 7.28
C LEU A 46 -5.60 7.44 7.39
N LYS A 47 -4.84 8.51 7.63
CA LYS A 47 -3.37 8.47 7.66
C LYS A 47 -2.82 7.43 8.65
N GLU A 48 -3.31 7.42 9.88
CA GLU A 48 -2.91 6.46 10.91
C GLU A 48 -3.28 5.01 10.54
N PRO A 49 -4.56 4.67 10.24
CA PRO A 49 -4.93 3.31 9.89
C PRO A 49 -4.29 2.85 8.57
N LEU A 50 -4.03 3.74 7.61
CA LEU A 50 -3.26 3.42 6.40
C LEU A 50 -1.80 3.06 6.72
N GLY A 51 -1.22 3.66 7.75
CA GLY A 51 0.09 3.24 8.25
C GLY A 51 0.07 1.80 8.73
N GLN A 52 -0.94 1.44 9.53
CA GLN A 52 -1.10 0.07 10.04
C GLN A 52 -1.35 -0.92 8.89
N LEU A 53 -2.18 -0.54 7.91
CA LEU A 53 -2.40 -1.31 6.70
C LEU A 53 -1.08 -1.54 5.94
N ALA A 54 -0.24 -0.52 5.81
CA ALA A 54 1.05 -0.63 5.14
C ALA A 54 2.02 -1.58 5.87
N LEU A 55 2.02 -1.57 7.21
CA LEU A 55 2.80 -2.52 8.01
C LEU A 55 2.30 -3.96 7.84
N ALA A 56 0.98 -4.15 7.84
CA ALA A 56 0.38 -5.46 7.65
C ALA A 56 0.68 -6.01 6.25
N ALA A 57 0.52 -5.18 5.20
CA ALA A 57 0.87 -5.53 3.83
C ALA A 57 2.36 -5.90 3.71
N LYS A 58 3.25 -5.10 4.32
CA LYS A 58 4.69 -5.41 4.40
C LYS A 58 4.92 -6.79 5.01
N SER A 59 4.25 -7.11 6.13
CA SER A 59 4.41 -8.40 6.81
C SER A 59 3.96 -9.57 5.95
N ILE A 60 2.79 -9.46 5.28
CA ILE A 60 2.27 -10.46 4.36
C ILE A 60 3.27 -10.72 3.22
N VAL A 61 3.76 -9.65 2.60
CA VAL A 61 4.73 -9.76 1.51
C VAL A 61 6.02 -10.40 2.02
N ALA A 62 6.59 -9.92 3.12
CA ALA A 62 7.85 -10.44 3.67
C ALA A 62 7.79 -11.94 4.02
N ASP A 63 6.67 -12.41 4.58
CA ASP A 63 6.49 -13.83 4.92
C ASP A 63 6.43 -14.74 3.67
N ASN A 64 5.95 -14.21 2.54
CA ASN A 64 5.77 -14.95 1.31
C ASN A 64 6.92 -14.76 0.31
N ALA A 65 7.61 -13.61 0.35
CA ALA A 65 8.66 -13.20 -0.59
C ALA A 65 10.00 -13.92 -0.33
N LYS A 66 10.00 -15.24 -0.49
CA LYS A 66 11.17 -16.12 -0.35
C LYS A 66 11.91 -16.28 -1.69
N ARG A 67 12.83 -17.24 -1.77
CA ARG A 67 13.63 -17.50 -2.97
C ARG A 67 12.74 -17.68 -4.22
N ASP A 68 13.10 -17.00 -5.32
CA ASP A 68 12.40 -17.01 -6.62
C ASP A 68 10.95 -16.47 -6.62
N TRP A 69 10.54 -15.72 -5.59
CA TRP A 69 9.15 -15.25 -5.47
C TRP A 69 8.70 -14.29 -6.59
N ARG A 70 9.61 -13.46 -7.11
CA ARG A 70 9.30 -12.35 -8.04
C ARG A 70 8.60 -12.76 -9.34
N ASP A 71 8.76 -14.01 -9.75
CA ASP A 71 8.13 -14.60 -10.94
C ASP A 71 7.20 -15.78 -10.59
N ASN A 72 7.16 -16.18 -9.31
CA ASN A 72 6.39 -17.34 -8.89
C ASN A 72 4.90 -17.00 -8.77
N VAL A 73 4.12 -17.40 -9.78
CA VAL A 73 2.68 -17.17 -9.86
C VAL A 73 1.89 -17.75 -8.68
N VAL A 74 2.36 -18.85 -8.07
CA VAL A 74 1.71 -19.45 -6.90
C VAL A 74 1.90 -18.56 -5.68
N VAL A 75 3.13 -18.05 -5.48
CA VAL A 75 3.43 -17.11 -4.40
C VAL A 75 2.66 -15.80 -4.59
N HIS A 76 2.61 -15.26 -5.80
CA HIS A 76 1.81 -14.08 -6.10
C HIS A 76 0.33 -14.29 -5.75
N ARG A 77 -0.27 -15.42 -6.16
CA ARG A 77 -1.67 -15.73 -5.82
C ARG A 77 -1.89 -15.80 -4.31
N ASN A 78 -0.96 -16.37 -3.55
CA ASN A 78 -1.07 -16.42 -2.10
C ASN A 78 -1.00 -15.03 -1.47
N ILE A 79 -0.03 -14.20 -1.89
CA ILE A 79 0.08 -12.80 -1.44
C ILE A 79 -1.19 -12.03 -1.77
N LYS A 80 -1.70 -12.14 -3.01
CA LYS A 80 -2.93 -11.46 -3.43
C LYS A 80 -4.11 -11.81 -2.53
N LYS A 81 -4.29 -13.09 -2.20
CA LYS A 81 -5.35 -13.54 -1.31
C LYS A 81 -5.24 -12.88 0.07
N HIS A 82 -4.06 -12.92 0.69
CA HIS A 82 -3.87 -12.31 2.00
C HIS A 82 -4.04 -10.79 1.99
N LEU A 83 -3.63 -10.12 0.91
CA LEU A 83 -3.86 -8.69 0.74
C LEU A 83 -5.33 -8.37 0.52
N ASP A 84 -6.07 -9.21 -0.21
CA ASP A 84 -7.50 -9.07 -0.41
C ASP A 84 -8.23 -9.11 0.93
N ASP A 85 -8.00 -10.18 1.72
CA ASP A 85 -8.53 -10.32 3.09
C ASP A 85 -8.22 -9.07 3.94
N LEU A 86 -6.94 -8.63 3.96
CA LEU A 86 -6.50 -7.44 4.69
C LEU A 86 -7.20 -6.15 4.25
N LEU A 87 -7.43 -5.97 2.95
CA LEU A 87 -8.09 -4.78 2.42
C LEU A 87 -9.59 -4.80 2.74
N PHE A 88 -10.23 -5.97 2.74
CA PHE A 88 -11.62 -6.10 3.19
C PHE A 88 -11.78 -5.75 4.66
N ASP A 89 -10.93 -6.28 5.55
CA ASP A 89 -10.92 -5.92 6.97
C ASP A 89 -10.72 -4.41 7.17
N PHE A 90 -9.77 -3.80 6.44
CA PHE A 90 -9.52 -2.37 6.51
C PHE A 90 -10.73 -1.52 6.08
N MET A 91 -11.42 -1.94 5.02
CA MET A 91 -12.62 -1.25 4.56
C MET A 91 -13.76 -1.36 5.57
N GLU A 92 -13.94 -2.52 6.20
CA GLU A 92 -14.97 -2.72 7.21
C GLU A 92 -14.71 -1.84 8.44
N ASP A 93 -13.49 -1.88 8.98
CA ASP A 93 -13.08 -1.10 10.16
C ASP A 93 -13.20 0.42 9.94
N ASN A 94 -12.95 0.89 8.71
CA ASN A 94 -12.94 2.31 8.37
C ASN A 94 -14.22 2.77 7.63
N ASN A 95 -15.22 1.90 7.51
CA ASN A 95 -16.49 2.14 6.81
C ASN A 95 -16.27 2.71 5.38
N LEU A 96 -15.34 2.11 4.65
CA LEU A 96 -15.00 2.45 3.27
C LEU A 96 -15.79 1.59 2.28
N LYS A 97 -16.02 2.14 1.08
CA LYS A 97 -16.75 1.47 0.01
C LYS A 97 -15.91 1.45 -1.25
N TRP A 98 -14.81 0.70 -1.25
CA TRP A 98 -14.03 0.52 -2.47
C TRP A 98 -14.68 -0.55 -3.35
N SER A 99 -14.68 -0.31 -4.65
CA SER A 99 -15.11 -1.30 -5.64
C SER A 99 -14.08 -2.43 -5.73
N LEU A 100 -14.49 -3.61 -6.20
CA LEU A 100 -13.56 -4.72 -6.47
C LEU A 100 -12.39 -4.29 -7.38
N GLU A 101 -12.66 -3.47 -8.40
CA GLU A 101 -11.63 -2.89 -9.26
C GLU A 101 -10.59 -2.05 -8.49
N THR A 102 -11.02 -1.29 -7.48
CA THR A 102 -10.10 -0.52 -6.64
C THR A 102 -9.21 -1.44 -5.81
N ILE A 103 -9.76 -2.51 -5.27
CA ILE A 103 -9.02 -3.52 -4.51
C ILE A 103 -7.97 -4.16 -5.41
N ASP A 104 -8.35 -4.62 -6.60
CA ASP A 104 -7.43 -5.21 -7.58
C ASP A 104 -6.28 -4.26 -7.95
N ILE A 105 -6.59 -2.98 -8.22
CA ILE A 105 -5.58 -1.97 -8.54
C ILE A 105 -4.63 -1.75 -7.35
N VAL A 106 -5.14 -1.64 -6.13
CA VAL A 106 -4.32 -1.45 -4.93
C VAL A 106 -3.39 -2.65 -4.71
N ILE A 107 -3.91 -3.88 -4.85
CA ILE A 107 -3.12 -5.10 -4.73
C ILE A 107 -2.01 -5.14 -5.78
N ASP A 108 -2.30 -4.74 -7.02
CA ASP A 108 -1.30 -4.70 -8.08
C ASP A 108 -0.18 -3.68 -7.79
N GLU A 109 -0.53 -2.48 -7.32
CA GLU A 109 0.45 -1.48 -6.91
C GLU A 109 1.33 -1.95 -5.74
N ILE A 110 0.73 -2.63 -4.74
CA ILE A 110 1.46 -3.24 -3.64
C ILE A 110 2.46 -4.28 -4.16
N LEU A 111 2.05 -5.16 -5.09
CA LEU A 111 2.94 -6.16 -5.68
C LEU A 111 4.06 -5.54 -6.54
N MET A 112 3.76 -4.49 -7.30
CA MET A 112 4.78 -3.76 -8.07
C MET A 112 5.83 -3.16 -7.14
N ALA A 113 5.39 -2.58 -6.02
CA ALA A 113 6.28 -2.01 -5.02
C ALA A 113 7.08 -3.09 -4.28
N ALA A 114 6.43 -4.20 -3.92
CA ALA A 114 7.07 -5.34 -3.27
C ALA A 114 8.27 -5.87 -4.06
N LYS A 115 8.17 -5.98 -5.39
CA LYS A 115 9.28 -6.41 -6.27
C LYS A 115 10.51 -5.49 -6.24
N ARG A 116 10.34 -4.25 -5.79
CA ARG A 116 11.43 -3.27 -5.62
C ARG A 116 12.03 -3.33 -4.20
N VAL A 117 11.23 -3.76 -3.22
CA VAL A 117 11.63 -3.85 -1.80
C VAL A 117 12.32 -5.18 -1.49
N TYR A 118 11.82 -6.30 -2.04
CA TYR A 118 12.28 -7.67 -1.80
C TYR A 118 12.79 -8.33 -3.08
#